data_AF-A0AAV7XRA2-F1
#
_entry.id   AF-A0AAV7XRA2-F1
#
_cell.length_a   1.000
_cell.length_b   1.000
_cell.length_c   1.000
_cell.angle_alpha   90.00
_cell.angle_beta   90.00
_cell.angle_gamma   90.00
#
_symmetry.space_group_name_H-M   'P 1'
#
loop_
_entity.id
_entity.type
_entity.pdbx_description
1 polymer ?
#
loop_
_entity_poly.entity_id
_entity_poly.type
_entity_poly.pdbx_seq_one_letter_code
_entity_poly.pdbx_strand_id
1 'polypeptide(L)'
;MKFYVAIAVAALAAAAVSALDDETIKKHAMEQRAKCLADLKGSEDELKEIEEKKEVETDFAKKMALCMFRAFKVLDENDKFSKANIMGMAKKVLDGRPEAETKLKHTEEIADACEKEVGAVQGAPEDTAKAVFDCLKKNVAEVL
;
A
#
# COMPACT_ATOMS: atom_id res chain seq x y z
N MET A 1 -6.09 12.77 10.81
CA MET A 1 -6.42 11.83 9.72
C MET A 1 -5.10 11.16 9.29
N LYS A 2 -5.02 9.83 9.45
CA LYS A 2 -3.78 9.04 9.64
C LYS A 2 -3.36 8.34 8.32
N PHE A 3 -2.79 9.11 7.38
CA PHE A 3 -2.86 8.86 5.93
C PHE A 3 -1.79 7.97 5.26
N TYR A 4 -0.61 7.71 5.84
CA TYR A 4 0.55 7.32 5.01
C TYR A 4 0.77 5.81 4.83
N VAL A 5 0.50 4.97 5.84
CA VAL A 5 0.35 3.51 5.63
C VAL A 5 -0.91 3.19 4.83
N ALA A 6 -1.92 4.04 5.00
CA ALA A 6 -3.09 4.03 4.14
C ALA A 6 -2.72 4.36 2.69
N ILE A 7 -1.57 4.96 2.32
CA ILE A 7 -1.22 5.19 0.90
C ILE A 7 -1.08 3.88 0.14
N ALA A 8 -0.39 2.87 0.68
CA ALA A 8 -0.17 1.64 -0.07
C ALA A 8 -1.50 0.89 -0.32
N VAL A 9 -2.38 0.89 0.69
CA VAL A 9 -3.73 0.33 0.62
C VAL A 9 -4.66 1.21 -0.23
N ALA A 10 -4.55 2.53 -0.11
CA ALA A 10 -5.35 3.52 -0.82
C ALA A 10 -4.94 3.64 -2.28
N ALA A 11 -3.69 3.38 -2.65
CA ALA A 11 -3.23 3.44 -4.02
C ALA A 11 -3.95 2.41 -4.92
N LEU A 12 -4.54 1.38 -4.31
CA LEU A 12 -5.44 0.44 -4.99
C LEU A 12 -6.87 0.97 -5.14
N ALA A 13 -7.28 1.99 -4.36
CA ALA A 13 -8.62 2.55 -4.38
C ALA A 13 -8.68 4.04 -4.74
N ALA A 14 -9.18 4.39 -5.94
CA ALA A 14 -9.25 5.75 -6.46
C ALA A 14 -9.90 6.76 -5.49
N ALA A 15 -10.97 6.35 -4.79
CA ALA A 15 -11.63 7.17 -3.78
C ALA A 15 -10.72 7.48 -2.57
N ALA A 16 -9.87 6.53 -2.15
CA ALA A 16 -8.94 6.71 -1.06
C ALA A 16 -7.68 7.50 -1.47
N VAL A 17 -7.23 7.38 -2.72
CA VAL A 17 -6.15 8.23 -3.29
C VAL A 17 -6.54 9.70 -3.30
N SER A 18 -7.82 10.01 -3.56
CA SER A 18 -8.34 11.37 -3.58
C SER A 18 -8.28 12.09 -2.23
N ALA A 19 -8.23 11.31 -1.13
CA ALA A 19 -8.17 11.80 0.23
C ALA A 19 -6.73 12.08 0.71
N LEU A 20 -5.71 11.80 -0.10
CA LEU A 20 -4.32 12.13 0.25
C LEU A 20 -4.11 13.65 0.22
N ASP A 21 -3.68 14.21 1.35
CA ASP A 21 -3.40 15.65 1.50
C ASP A 21 -2.20 16.14 0.66
N ASP A 22 -1.42 15.24 0.08
CA ASP A 22 -0.24 15.55 -0.75
C ASP A 22 -0.54 15.27 -2.23
N GLU A 23 -0.70 16.34 -3.01
CA GLU A 23 -0.97 16.26 -4.46
C GLU A 23 0.16 15.59 -5.24
N THR A 24 1.42 15.66 -4.78
CA THR A 24 2.55 15.00 -5.45
C THR A 24 2.44 13.48 -5.31
N ILE A 25 2.14 13.03 -4.09
CA ILE A 25 1.99 11.60 -3.79
C ILE A 25 0.73 11.05 -4.46
N LYS A 26 -0.36 11.80 -4.42
CA LYS A 26 -1.60 11.48 -5.10
C LYS A 26 -1.40 11.31 -6.60
N LYS A 27 -0.73 12.27 -7.25
CA LYS A 27 -0.37 12.17 -8.68
C LYS A 27 0.50 10.94 -8.94
N HIS A 28 1.53 10.72 -8.13
CA HIS A 28 2.39 9.55 -8.26
C HIS A 28 1.62 8.24 -8.11
N ALA A 29 0.71 8.14 -7.14
CA ALA A 29 -0.15 6.97 -6.95
C ALA A 29 -1.05 6.69 -8.16
N MET A 30 -1.67 7.73 -8.72
CA MET A 30 -2.51 7.61 -9.91
C MET A 30 -1.69 7.20 -11.15
N GLU A 31 -0.48 7.74 -11.32
CA GLU A 31 0.44 7.36 -12.39
C GLU A 31 0.87 5.89 -12.27
N GLN A 32 1.27 5.44 -11.07
CA GLN A 32 1.63 4.04 -10.84
C GLN A 32 0.42 3.11 -11.02
N ARG A 33 -0.78 3.52 -10.57
CA ARG A 33 -2.02 2.76 -10.78
C ARG A 33 -2.31 2.60 -12.27
N ALA A 34 -2.25 3.68 -13.05
CA ALA A 34 -2.46 3.61 -14.49
C ALA A 34 -1.42 2.72 -15.20
N LYS A 35 -0.16 2.81 -14.77
CA LYS A 35 0.92 1.97 -15.30
C LYS A 35 0.70 0.50 -14.96
N CYS A 36 0.41 0.16 -13.72
CA CYS A 36 0.12 -1.20 -13.28
C CYS A 36 -1.09 -1.79 -14.02
N LEU A 37 -2.15 -1.00 -14.22
CA LEU A 37 -3.30 -1.41 -15.00
C LEU A 37 -2.91 -1.78 -16.44
N ALA A 38 -2.14 -0.91 -17.10
CA ALA A 38 -1.68 -1.12 -18.47
C ALA A 38 -0.75 -2.35 -18.58
N ASP A 39 0.20 -2.49 -17.67
CA ASP A 39 1.14 -3.63 -17.63
C ASP A 39 0.41 -4.97 -17.42
N LEU A 40 -0.64 -4.97 -16.60
CA LEU A 40 -1.49 -6.13 -16.35
C LEU A 40 -2.55 -6.37 -17.44
N LYS A 41 -2.67 -5.45 -18.41
CA LYS A 41 -3.73 -5.46 -19.44
C LYS A 41 -5.14 -5.53 -18.83
N GLY A 42 -5.33 -4.94 -17.66
CA GLY A 42 -6.60 -4.92 -16.97
C GLY A 42 -7.53 -3.83 -17.47
N SER A 43 -8.77 -3.89 -17.01
CA SER A 43 -9.83 -2.93 -17.28
C SER A 43 -10.14 -2.04 -16.07
N GLU A 44 -10.73 -0.88 -16.32
CA GLU A 44 -11.21 -0.02 -15.23
C GLU A 44 -12.29 -0.69 -14.38
N ASP A 45 -13.05 -1.63 -14.93
CA ASP A 45 -14.10 -2.33 -14.20
C ASP A 45 -13.52 -3.34 -13.20
N GLU A 46 -12.40 -4.01 -13.53
CA GLU A 46 -11.68 -4.83 -12.55
C GLU A 46 -11.09 -3.99 -11.41
N LEU A 47 -10.66 -2.75 -11.70
CA LEU A 47 -10.23 -1.81 -10.65
C LEU A 47 -11.39 -1.36 -9.77
N LYS A 48 -12.56 -1.08 -10.35
CA LYS A 48 -13.76 -0.76 -9.57
C LYS A 48 -14.15 -1.90 -8.66
N GLU A 49 -14.03 -3.15 -9.11
CA GLU A 49 -14.33 -4.32 -8.29
C GLU A 49 -13.42 -4.39 -7.04
N ILE A 50 -12.12 -4.13 -7.21
CA ILE A 50 -11.17 -4.03 -6.08
C ILE A 50 -11.55 -2.90 -5.13
N GLU A 51 -11.93 -1.75 -5.68
CA GLU A 51 -12.34 -0.56 -4.94
C GLU A 51 -13.60 -0.75 -4.11
N GLU A 52 -14.62 -1.36 -4.71
CA GLU A 52 -15.92 -1.60 -4.09
C GLU A 52 -15.83 -2.65 -2.99
N LYS A 53 -15.14 -3.75 -3.27
CA LYS A 53 -14.97 -4.86 -2.31
C LYS A 53 -13.94 -4.55 -1.24
N LYS A 54 -12.98 -3.64 -1.54
CA LYS A 54 -11.81 -3.34 -0.70
C LYS A 54 -11.05 -4.62 -0.33
N GLU A 55 -10.99 -5.56 -1.26
CA GLU A 55 -10.46 -6.91 -1.07
C GLU A 55 -9.50 -7.25 -2.20
N VAL A 56 -8.46 -8.01 -1.85
CA VAL A 56 -7.45 -8.49 -2.78
C VAL A 56 -7.54 -10.01 -2.81
N GLU A 57 -8.56 -10.52 -3.51
CA GLU A 57 -8.84 -11.97 -3.58
C GLU A 57 -8.64 -12.53 -4.99
N THR A 58 -8.97 -11.74 -6.03
CA THR A 58 -8.82 -12.18 -7.42
C THR A 58 -7.37 -12.13 -7.87
N ASP A 59 -6.99 -12.96 -8.83
CA ASP A 59 -5.63 -12.95 -9.40
C ASP A 59 -5.22 -11.57 -9.91
N PHE A 60 -6.15 -10.86 -10.56
CA PHE A 60 -5.93 -9.50 -11.01
C PHE A 60 -5.67 -8.56 -9.82
N ALA A 61 -6.50 -8.62 -8.77
CA ALA A 61 -6.33 -7.80 -7.58
C ALA A 61 -4.98 -8.04 -6.90
N LYS A 62 -4.56 -9.31 -6.76
CA LYS A 62 -3.28 -9.66 -6.15
C LYS A 62 -2.10 -9.12 -6.96
N LYS A 63 -2.15 -9.26 -8.29
CA LYS A 63 -1.13 -8.70 -9.19
C LYS A 63 -1.10 -7.17 -9.16
N MET A 64 -2.26 -6.55 -9.07
CA MET A 64 -2.38 -5.10 -8.92
C MET A 64 -1.76 -4.63 -7.61
N ALA A 65 -2.08 -5.30 -6.48
CA ALA A 65 -1.48 -5.04 -5.18
C ALA A 65 0.05 -5.20 -5.21
N LEU A 66 0.54 -6.30 -5.79
CA LEU A 66 1.97 -6.55 -5.96
C LEU A 66 2.65 -5.43 -6.76
N CYS A 67 2.06 -5.02 -7.89
CA CYS A 67 2.61 -3.96 -8.72
C CYS A 67 2.70 -2.63 -7.97
N MET A 68 1.62 -2.24 -7.28
CA MET A 68 1.60 -1.02 -6.47
C MET A 68 2.62 -1.08 -5.33
N PHE A 69 2.71 -2.19 -4.61
CA PHE A 69 3.67 -2.34 -3.52
C PHE A 69 5.12 -2.30 -4.00
N ARG A 70 5.43 -2.87 -5.17
CA ARG A 70 6.76 -2.71 -5.79
C ARG A 70 7.03 -1.26 -6.18
N ALA A 71 6.04 -0.57 -6.77
CA ALA A 71 6.19 0.84 -7.18
C ALA A 71 6.47 1.76 -5.99
N PHE A 72 5.79 1.52 -4.86
CA PHE A 72 5.98 2.24 -3.60
C PHE A 72 7.12 1.68 -2.74
N LYS A 73 7.83 0.66 -3.22
CA LYS A 73 8.90 -0.04 -2.51
C LYS A 73 8.48 -0.59 -1.14
N VAL A 74 7.21 -0.94 -0.95
CA VAL A 74 6.73 -1.59 0.28
C VAL A 74 7.37 -2.97 0.46
N LEU A 75 7.65 -3.64 -0.65
CA LEU A 75 8.35 -4.92 -0.67
C LEU A 75 9.85 -4.72 -0.90
N ASP A 76 10.65 -5.71 -0.50
CA ASP A 76 12.06 -5.83 -0.84
C ASP A 76 12.27 -6.47 -2.23
N GLU A 77 13.53 -6.73 -2.58
CA GLU A 77 13.90 -7.33 -3.87
C GLU A 77 13.44 -8.80 -4.02
N ASN A 78 13.02 -9.43 -2.93
CA ASN A 78 12.49 -10.79 -2.89
C ASN A 78 10.97 -10.82 -2.72
N ASP A 79 10.30 -9.69 -2.97
CA ASP A 79 8.86 -9.51 -2.79
C ASP A 79 8.35 -9.72 -1.37
N LYS A 80 9.22 -9.59 -0.36
CA LYS A 80 8.85 -9.67 1.04
C LYS A 80 8.57 -8.30 1.62
N PHE A 81 7.67 -8.24 2.58
CA PHE A 81 7.40 -7.01 3.31
C PHE A 81 8.68 -6.49 3.97
N SER A 82 8.96 -5.19 3.80
CA SER A 82 10.11 -4.53 4.40
C SER A 82 9.67 -3.34 5.24
N LYS A 83 9.75 -3.48 6.57
CA LYS A 83 9.56 -2.36 7.50
C LYS A 83 10.49 -1.20 7.13
N ALA A 84 11.76 -1.50 6.84
CA ALA A 84 12.76 -0.51 6.48
C ALA A 84 12.34 0.33 5.26
N ASN A 85 11.78 -0.32 4.23
CA ASN A 85 11.38 0.40 3.03
C ASN A 85 10.12 1.25 3.24
N ILE A 86 9.10 0.72 3.94
CA ILE A 86 7.91 1.50 4.32
C ILE A 86 8.30 2.73 5.14
N MET A 87 9.19 2.55 6.13
CA MET A 87 9.64 3.65 6.97
C MET A 87 10.48 4.67 6.19
N GLY A 88 11.30 4.20 5.24
CA GLY A 88 12.04 5.07 4.33
C GLY A 88 11.13 5.93 3.45
N MET A 89 10.04 5.35 2.92
CA MET A 89 9.01 6.08 2.18
C MET A 89 8.27 7.06 3.09
N ALA A 90 7.78 6.61 4.25
CA ALA A 90 7.03 7.44 5.18
C ALA A 90 7.85 8.66 5.63
N LYS A 91 9.16 8.49 5.90
CA LYS A 91 10.06 9.61 6.24
C LYS A 91 10.19 10.62 5.11
N LYS A 92 10.37 10.18 3.86
CA LYS A 92 10.47 11.09 2.70
C LYS A 92 9.19 11.89 2.50
N VAL A 93 8.05 11.24 2.70
CA VAL A 93 6.73 11.85 2.54
C VAL A 93 6.41 12.85 3.67
N LEU A 94 6.85 12.53 4.88
CA LEU A 94 6.63 13.34 6.07
C LEU A 94 7.71 14.40 6.30
N ASP A 95 8.73 14.46 5.44
CA ASP A 95 9.83 15.39 5.60
C ASP A 95 9.33 16.85 5.65
N GLY A 96 9.79 17.59 6.65
CA GLY A 96 9.36 18.98 6.88
C GLY A 96 7.93 19.18 7.40
N ARG A 97 7.17 18.11 7.72
CA ARG A 97 5.79 18.23 8.23
C ARG A 97 5.73 18.27 9.77
N PRO A 98 4.92 19.15 10.38
CA PRO A 98 4.83 19.28 11.83
C PRO A 98 4.30 18.01 12.52
N GLU A 99 3.49 17.20 11.83
CA GLU A 99 2.96 15.95 12.36
C GLU A 99 3.79 14.70 12.03
N ALA A 100 5.01 14.87 11.50
CA ALA A 100 5.88 13.78 11.06
C ALA A 100 6.15 12.76 12.17
N GLU A 101 6.51 13.22 13.37
CA GLU A 101 6.88 12.33 14.49
C GLU A 101 5.75 11.38 14.89
N THR A 102 4.54 11.91 15.10
CA THR A 102 3.38 11.10 15.49
C THR A 102 2.97 10.14 14.37
N LYS A 103 3.01 10.59 13.11
CA LYS A 103 2.63 9.76 11.97
C LYS A 103 3.68 8.68 11.65
N LEU A 104 4.96 8.98 11.83
CA LEU A 104 6.04 7.99 11.71
C LEU A 104 5.92 6.92 12.79
N LYS A 105 5.61 7.29 14.03
CA LYS A 105 5.40 6.33 15.11
C LYS A 105 4.27 5.35 14.81
N HIS A 106 3.10 5.84 14.37
CA HIS A 106 2.01 4.95 13.96
C HIS A 106 2.37 4.09 12.75
N THR A 107 3.11 4.65 11.79
CA THR A 107 3.59 3.88 10.64
C THR A 107 4.54 2.76 11.09
N GLU A 108 5.38 3.05 12.06
CA GLU A 108 6.30 2.08 12.67
C GLU A 108 5.55 0.97 13.40
N GLU A 109 4.55 1.31 14.22
CA GLU A 109 3.71 0.35 14.94
C GLU A 109 3.01 -0.63 13.98
N ILE A 110 2.41 -0.10 12.90
CA ILE A 110 1.74 -0.92 11.88
C ILE A 110 2.78 -1.77 11.12
N ALA A 111 3.92 -1.20 10.76
CA ALA A 111 4.97 -1.93 10.04
C ALA A 111 5.56 -3.05 10.90
N ASP A 112 5.75 -2.84 12.20
CA ASP A 112 6.18 -3.88 13.14
C ASP A 112 5.16 -5.01 13.27
N ALA A 113 3.87 -4.66 13.33
CA ALA A 113 2.80 -5.66 13.36
C ALA A 113 2.80 -6.50 12.08
N CYS A 114 2.90 -5.86 10.92
CA CYS A 114 2.89 -6.56 9.63
C CYS A 114 4.18 -7.32 9.34
N GLU A 115 5.35 -6.83 9.74
CA GLU A 115 6.59 -7.60 9.58
C GLU A 115 6.53 -8.91 10.38
N LYS A 116 5.91 -8.90 11.57
CA LYS A 116 5.69 -10.12 12.37
C LYS A 116 4.64 -11.05 11.77
N GLU A 117 3.54 -10.50 11.25
CA GLU A 117 2.43 -11.29 10.72
C GLU A 117 2.76 -11.88 9.34
N VAL A 118 3.39 -11.09 8.46
CA VAL A 118 3.56 -11.43 7.04
C VAL A 118 5.01 -11.52 6.56
N GLY A 119 6.00 -11.14 7.37
CA GLY A 119 7.42 -11.21 7.00
C GLY A 119 7.95 -12.63 6.79
N ALA A 120 7.23 -13.64 7.28
CA ALA A 120 7.53 -15.06 7.10
C ALA A 120 6.65 -15.76 6.05
N VAL A 121 5.75 -15.05 5.37
CA VAL A 121 4.92 -15.65 4.31
C VAL A 121 5.83 -16.20 3.22
N GLN A 122 5.67 -17.49 2.95
CA GLN A 122 6.33 -18.19 1.85
C GLN A 122 5.27 -18.52 0.81
N GLY A 123 5.49 -18.13 -0.44
CA GLY A 123 4.51 -18.33 -1.49
C GLY A 123 4.82 -17.48 -2.72
N ALA A 124 3.83 -17.40 -3.61
CA ALA A 124 3.92 -16.51 -4.75
C ALA A 124 4.00 -15.03 -4.27
N PRO A 125 4.73 -14.16 -4.97
CA PRO A 125 4.76 -12.73 -4.70
C PRO A 125 3.36 -12.10 -4.56
N GLU A 126 2.40 -12.57 -5.36
CA GLU A 126 0.99 -12.16 -5.32
C GLU A 126 0.31 -12.46 -3.98
N ASP A 127 0.60 -13.63 -3.39
CA ASP A 127 0.05 -14.01 -2.09
C ASP A 127 0.72 -13.22 -0.95
N THR A 128 2.00 -12.88 -1.10
CA THR A 128 2.68 -11.98 -0.17
C THR A 128 2.08 -10.58 -0.24
N ALA A 129 1.81 -10.06 -1.43
CA ALA A 129 1.13 -8.78 -1.61
C ALA A 129 -0.29 -8.80 -1.02
N LYS A 130 -1.06 -9.87 -1.21
CA LYS A 130 -2.34 -10.02 -0.52
C LYS A 130 -2.19 -9.95 1.00
N ALA A 131 -1.28 -10.75 1.57
CA ALA A 131 -1.09 -10.81 3.01
C ALA A 131 -0.68 -9.44 3.59
N VAL A 132 0.24 -8.73 2.91
CA VAL A 132 0.60 -7.37 3.26
C VAL A 132 -0.60 -6.44 3.21
N PHE A 133 -1.40 -6.49 2.14
CA PHE A 133 -2.61 -5.66 2.03
C PHE A 133 -3.58 -5.90 3.18
N ASP A 134 -3.88 -7.16 3.49
CA ASP A 134 -4.81 -7.53 4.56
C ASP A 134 -4.28 -7.07 5.93
N CYS A 135 -2.99 -7.24 6.20
CA CYS A 135 -2.37 -6.77 7.43
C CYS A 135 -2.42 -5.24 7.56
N LEU A 136 -2.04 -4.50 6.51
CA LEU A 136 -2.09 -3.04 6.53
C LEU A 136 -3.53 -2.55 6.67
N LYS A 137 -4.50 -3.14 5.96
CA LYS A 137 -5.92 -2.81 6.08
C LYS A 137 -6.43 -3.00 7.50
N LYS A 138 -6.13 -4.14 8.13
CA LYS A 138 -6.50 -4.46 9.52
C LYS A 138 -5.95 -3.43 10.50
N ASN A 139 -4.64 -3.19 10.47
CA ASN A 139 -3.99 -2.29 11.44
C ASN A 139 -4.31 -0.81 11.18
N VAL A 140 -4.57 -0.41 9.93
CA VAL A 140 -5.03 0.96 9.63
C VAL A 140 -6.45 1.17 10.14
N ALA A 141 -7.34 0.17 10.05
CA ALA A 141 -8.71 0.27 10.56
C ALA A 141 -8.77 0.34 12.10
N GLU A 142 -7.87 -0.35 12.81
CA GLU A 142 -7.78 -0.29 14.28
C GLU A 142 -7.21 1.03 14.81
N VAL A 143 -6.44 1.73 13.97
CA VAL A 143 -5.81 3.01 14.31
C VAL A 143 -6.66 4.20 13.86
N LEU A 144 -7.71 4.02 13.05
CA LEU A 144 -8.64 5.08 12.62
C LEU A 144 -9.77 5.31 13.62
#